data_AF-A0A5N7AWK5-F1
#
_entry.id   AF-A0A5N7AWK5-F1
#
_cell.length_a   1.000
_cell.length_b   1.000
_cell.length_c   1.000
_cell.angle_alpha   90.00
_cell.angle_beta   90.00
_cell.angle_gamma   90.00
#
_symmetry.space_group_name_H-M   'P 1'
#
loop_
_entity.id
_entity.type
_entity.pdbx_description
1 polymer ?
#
loop_
_entity_poly.entity_id
_entity_poly.type
_entity_poly.pdbx_seq_one_letter_code
_entity_poly.pdbx_strand_id
1 'polypeptide(L)' 'MVLAKKHVPIVKKRTKTFKRHQSDRFKCVPESWRKPKGIDSRVRRRFKSNIPMPSVRFSPPSRSRPGSDGSQRDR' A
#
# COMPACT_ATOMS: atom_id res chain seq x y z
N MET A 1 12.47 32.65 -14.54
CA MET A 1 12.69 31.61 -13.49
C MET A 1 11.31 31.16 -13.00
N VAL A 2 10.90 29.93 -13.28
CA VAL A 2 9.56 29.44 -12.91
C VAL A 2 9.56 29.05 -11.43
N LEU A 3 8.67 29.66 -10.65
CA LEU A 3 8.44 29.32 -9.24
C LEU A 3 7.80 27.93 -9.16
N ALA A 4 8.47 27.00 -8.48
CA ALA A 4 7.92 25.67 -8.23
C ALA A 4 6.59 25.76 -7.46
N LYS A 5 5.57 25.04 -7.92
CA LYS A 5 4.28 24.93 -7.22
C LYS A 5 4.49 24.36 -5.82
N LYS A 6 3.83 24.95 -4.80
CA LYS A 6 3.84 24.43 -3.41
C LYS A 6 3.38 22.97 -3.41
N HIS A 7 4.32 22.05 -3.21
CA HIS A 7 4.08 20.61 -3.13
C HIS A 7 3.39 20.28 -1.80
N VAL A 8 2.23 19.61 -1.86
CA VAL A 8 1.57 19.08 -0.66
C VAL A 8 2.44 17.93 -0.12
N PRO A 9 2.90 17.98 1.14
CA PRO A 9 3.75 16.93 1.68
C PRO A 9 3.06 15.57 1.60
N ILE A 10 3.80 14.57 1.11
CA ILE A 10 3.28 13.21 0.95
C ILE A 10 3.19 12.57 2.33
N VAL A 11 2.00 12.59 2.91
CA VAL A 11 1.73 11.89 4.17
C VAL A 11 1.44 10.41 3.88
N LYS A 12 2.39 9.53 4.24
CA LYS A 12 2.21 8.07 4.15
C LYS A 12 1.41 7.59 5.36
N LYS A 13 0.18 7.10 5.13
CA LYS A 13 -0.68 6.54 6.19
C LYS A 13 -0.14 5.26 6.82
N ARG A 14 0.71 4.53 6.09
CA ARG A 14 1.40 3.35 6.58
C ARG A 14 2.77 3.27 5.91
N THR A 15 3.82 3.07 6.70
CA THR A 15 5.19 2.89 6.23
C THR A 15 5.54 1.42 6.03
N LYS A 16 5.06 0.55 6.92
CA LYS A 16 5.29 -0.91 6.86
C LYS A 16 4.66 -1.53 5.61
N THR A 17 5.40 -2.38 4.91
CA THR A 17 4.92 -3.17 3.79
C THR A 17 3.83 -4.15 4.21
N PHE A 18 2.99 -4.54 3.25
CA PHE A 18 1.98 -5.57 3.45
C PHE A 18 2.62 -6.94 3.19
N LYS A 19 3.06 -7.62 4.25
CA LYS A 19 3.63 -8.96 4.15
C LYS A 19 2.57 -10.02 3.90
N ARG A 20 2.90 -11.07 3.16
CA ARG A 20 2.05 -12.26 3.04
C ARG A 20 1.93 -13.00 4.38
N HIS A 21 0.75 -13.52 4.67
CA HIS A 21 0.51 -14.34 5.86
C HIS A 21 1.45 -15.56 5.88
N GLN A 22 2.12 -15.80 7.01
CA GLN A 22 3.10 -16.88 7.25
C GLN A 22 4.44 -16.77 6.48
N SER A 23 4.72 -15.63 5.84
CA SER A 23 6.03 -15.39 5.19
C SER A 23 7.19 -15.32 6.17
N ASP A 24 6.91 -15.03 7.43
CA ASP A 24 7.86 -15.04 8.54
C ASP A 24 8.27 -16.46 8.96
N ARG A 25 7.37 -17.44 8.78
CA ARG A 25 7.57 -18.82 9.25
C ARG A 25 8.13 -19.74 8.19
N PHE A 26 7.79 -19.52 6.92
CA PHE A 26 8.15 -20.40 5.82
C PHE A 26 8.96 -19.67 4.75
N LYS A 27 10.20 -20.13 4.51
CA LYS A 27 11.08 -19.57 3.47
C LYS A 27 10.52 -19.70 2.05
N CYS A 28 9.65 -20.70 1.81
CA CYS A 28 8.99 -20.91 0.52
C CYS A 28 7.85 -19.91 0.25
N VAL A 29 7.40 -19.16 1.27
CA VAL A 29 6.33 -18.17 1.12
C VAL A 29 6.96 -16.79 0.92
N PRO A 30 6.88 -16.21 -0.29
CA PRO A 30 7.46 -14.89 -0.53
C PRO A 30 6.73 -13.82 0.28
N GLU A 31 7.46 -12.78 0.68
CA GLU A 31 6.94 -11.67 1.47
C GLU A 31 5.91 -10.82 0.70
N SER A 32 5.92 -10.89 -0.63
CA SER A 32 4.99 -10.14 -1.49
C SER A 32 3.51 -10.45 -1.22
N TRP A 33 2.72 -9.39 -1.04
CA TRP A 33 1.30 -9.51 -0.68
C TRP A 33 0.49 -10.35 -1.67
N ARG A 34 -0.33 -11.28 -1.13
CA ARG A 34 -1.34 -12.04 -1.88
C ARG A 34 -2.64 -12.09 -1.08
N LYS A 35 -3.79 -11.98 -1.78
CA LYS A 35 -5.11 -12.05 -1.15
C LYS A 35 -5.39 -13.49 -0.65
N PRO A 36 -5.63 -13.71 0.66
CA PRO A 36 -5.94 -15.03 1.18
C PRO A 36 -7.32 -15.51 0.72
N LYS A 37 -7.41 -16.76 0.24
CA LYS A 37 -8.64 -17.37 -0.29
C LYS A 37 -9.30 -18.40 0.66
N GLY A 38 -8.52 -19.04 1.54
CA GLY A 38 -9.00 -20.13 2.40
C GLY A 38 -10.11 -19.72 3.38
N ILE A 39 -11.04 -20.64 3.64
CA ILE A 39 -12.21 -20.40 4.50
C ILE A 39 -11.82 -20.05 5.95
N ASP A 40 -10.77 -20.70 6.47
CA ASP A 40 -10.33 -20.50 7.86
C ASP A 40 -9.24 -19.43 8.01
N SER A 41 -8.94 -18.68 6.95
CA SER A 41 -7.90 -17.66 7.03
C SER A 41 -8.29 -16.54 7.97
N ARG A 42 -7.53 -16.40 9.07
CA ARG A 42 -7.72 -15.34 10.05
C ARG A 42 -7.57 -13.93 9.45
N VAL A 43 -6.72 -13.79 8.43
CA VAL A 43 -6.51 -12.52 7.70
C VAL A 43 -7.74 -12.21 6.82
N ARG A 44 -8.31 -13.22 6.15
CA ARG A 44 -9.53 -13.06 5.34
C ARG A 44 -10.72 -12.63 6.19
N ARG A 45 -10.86 -13.23 7.38
CA ARG A 45 -11.91 -12.91 8.37
C ARG A 45 -11.65 -11.63 9.17
N ARG A 46 -10.53 -10.94 8.94
CA ARG A 46 -10.16 -9.65 9.58
C ARG A 46 -10.18 -9.69 11.11
N PHE A 47 -9.73 -10.80 11.71
CA PHE A 47 -9.61 -10.86 13.17
C PHE A 47 -8.63 -9.79 13.68
N LYS A 48 -8.91 -9.31 14.91
CA LYS A 48 -8.05 -8.37 15.63
C LYS A 48 -6.62 -8.93 15.76
N SER A 49 -5.65 -8.03 15.90
CA SER A 49 -4.20 -8.29 16.05
C SER A 49 -3.53 -9.11 14.92
N ASN A 50 -4.15 -9.18 13.74
CA ASN A 50 -3.56 -9.84 12.59
C ASN A 50 -3.07 -8.84 11.52
N ILE A 51 -2.32 -9.33 10.52
CA ILE A 51 -1.82 -8.51 9.40
C ILE A 51 -3.02 -7.90 8.66
N PRO A 52 -3.10 -6.57 8.54
CA PRO A 52 -4.23 -5.93 7.89
C PRO A 52 -4.12 -6.04 6.37
N MET A 53 -5.26 -6.10 5.70
CA MET A 53 -5.38 -6.22 4.25
C MET A 53 -5.16 -4.86 3.56
N PRO A 54 -4.47 -4.81 2.41
CA PRO A 54 -4.43 -3.61 1.58
C PRO A 54 -5.84 -3.18 1.20
N SER A 55 -6.12 -1.89 1.36
CA SER A 55 -7.41 -1.27 1.02
C SER A 55 -7.20 0.21 0.67
N VAL A 56 -8.19 0.81 0.01
CA VAL A 56 -8.16 2.22 -0.46
C VAL A 56 -7.86 3.20 0.68
N ARG A 57 -8.24 2.87 1.91
CA ARG A 57 -8.02 3.72 3.09
C ARG A 57 -6.53 3.98 3.36
N PHE A 58 -5.65 3.05 2.98
CA PHE A 58 -4.20 3.18 3.14
C PHE A 58 -3.52 3.98 2.02
N SER A 59 -4.23 4.28 0.93
CA SER A 59 -3.70 5.11 -0.14
C SER A 59 -3.47 6.55 0.34
N PRO A 60 -2.37 7.20 -0.08
CA PRO A 60 -2.16 8.63 0.16
C PRO A 60 -3.28 9.45 -0.51
N PRO A 61 -3.55 10.68 -0.03
CA PRO A 61 -4.56 11.54 -0.64
C PRO A 61 -4.26 11.75 -2.12
N SER A 62 -5.31 11.87 -2.95
CA SER A 62 -5.19 11.98 -4.41
C SER A 62 -4.20 13.06 -4.85
N ARG A 63 -4.24 14.20 -4.16
CA ARG A 63 -3.40 15.38 -4.42
C ARG A 63 -1.91 15.19 -4.11
N SER A 64 -1.54 14.18 -3.32
CA SER A 64 -0.14 13.87 -2.99
C SER A 64 0.34 12.59 -3.68
N ARG A 65 -0.34 12.15 -4.76
CA ARG A 65 0.11 11.03 -5.59
C ARG A 65 1.15 11.55 -6.60
N PRO A 66 2.29 10.86 -6.77
CA PRO A 66 3.28 11.22 -7.79
C PRO A 66 2.64 11.18 -9.19
N GLY A 67 2.79 12.25 -9.99
CA GLY A 67 2.25 12.34 -11.36
C GLY A 67 0.82 12.89 -11.46
N SER A 68 0.31 13.51 -10.39
CA SER A 68 -0.96 14.28 -10.43
C SER A 68 -0.75 15.71 -10.94
N ASP A 69 0.51 16.12 -10.99
CA ASP A 69 1.11 17.24 -11.66
C ASP A 69 1.24 16.87 -13.16
N GLY A 70 0.23 17.27 -13.94
CA GLY A 70 0.10 16.97 -15.37
C GLY A 70 1.27 17.46 -16.23
N SER A 71 2.40 16.76 -16.15
CA SER A 71 3.44 16.79 -17.18
C SER A 71 2.87 16.10 -18.41
N GLN A 72 2.77 16.85 -19.50
CA GLN A 72 2.49 16.30 -20.81
C GLN A 72 3.51 15.19 -21.06
N ARG A 73 3.01 13.98 -21.32
CA ARG A 73 3.85 12.93 -21.89
C ARG A 73 4.05 13.31 -23.34
N ASP A 74 5.09 14.09 -23.61
CA ASP A 74 5.62 14.25 -24.96
C ASP A 74 6.01 12.84 -25.44
N ARG A 75 5.34 12.39 -26.49
CA ARG A 75 5.76 11.25 -27.30
C ARG A 75 6.73 11.74 -28.35
#